data_AF-A0A817LM53-F1
#
_entry.id   AF-A0A817LM53-F1
#
_cell.length_a   1.000
_cell.length_b   1.000
_cell.length_c   1.000
_cell.angle_alpha   90.00
_cell.angle_beta   90.00
_cell.angle_gamma   90.00
#
_symmetry.space_group_name_H-M   'P 1'
#
loop_
_entity.id
_entity.type
_entity.pdbx_description
1 polymer ?
#
loop_
_entity_poly.entity_id
_entity_poly.type
_entity_poly.pdbx_seq_one_letter_code
_entity_poly.pdbx_strand_id
1 'polypeptide(L)'
;MLDPEFFSINRTAEKILTLYGQLADNVGNIVKRKNDYDVRTGLTSKPLSIDDQHFTTITHQYINGTTWVLKIMAHMRADILSWVIHDKDKQERILEGKKIILETIQSKTGLRLDQCNSISSTTGGTSTTGGQGRKFFSFEVRDILVSCVPSRHRKTLQKLIKLYSIILRAVASTQPINISNYKKLIIDFQKLLSDIKWIGYIMTVHSLIFYSCELIEKNHGVALGELLEETLESCNKMFVIFVNFYLGNADIQ
;
A
#
# COMPACT_ATOMS: atom_id res chain seq x y z
N MET A 1 1.55 16.95 -28.39
CA MET A 1 2.40 17.66 -27.40
C MET A 1 1.44 18.22 -26.38
N LEU A 2 1.38 17.62 -25.20
CA LEU A 2 0.56 18.13 -24.09
C LEU A 2 1.48 18.99 -23.21
N ASP A 3 0.99 20.16 -22.83
CA ASP A 3 1.70 21.14 -22.02
C ASP A 3 2.08 20.54 -20.66
N PRO A 4 3.39 20.41 -20.32
CA PRO A 4 3.85 19.80 -19.08
C PRO A 4 3.40 20.56 -17.82
N GLU A 5 2.94 21.81 -17.95
CA GLU A 5 2.54 22.62 -16.80
C GLU A 5 1.15 22.29 -16.24
N PHE A 6 0.31 21.56 -16.98
CA PHE A 6 -1.11 21.43 -16.63
C PHE A 6 -1.38 20.56 -15.39
N PHE A 7 -0.39 19.81 -14.89
CA PHE A 7 -0.51 18.96 -13.69
C PHE A 7 0.71 18.98 -12.76
N SER A 8 1.57 19.99 -12.88
CA SER A 8 2.53 20.29 -11.81
C SER A 8 1.74 20.74 -10.58
N ILE A 9 1.47 19.83 -9.65
CA ILE A 9 1.00 20.21 -8.32
C ILE A 9 2.17 20.88 -7.62
N ASN A 10 2.39 22.15 -7.94
CA ASN A 10 3.36 22.98 -7.26
C ASN A 10 2.78 23.30 -5.87
N ARG A 11 3.18 22.50 -4.87
CA ARG A 11 2.70 22.53 -3.48
C ARG A 11 3.39 23.62 -2.66
N THR A 12 3.43 24.85 -3.16
CA THR A 12 3.81 25.97 -2.30
C THR A 12 2.73 26.13 -1.23
N ALA A 13 3.11 26.54 -0.02
CA ALA A 13 2.17 26.82 1.06
C ALA A 13 1.07 27.80 0.59
N GLU A 14 1.45 28.78 -0.24
CA GLU A 14 0.55 29.75 -0.85
C GLU A 14 -0.48 29.12 -1.79
N LYS A 15 -0.08 28.15 -2.63
CA LYS A 15 -1.02 27.43 -3.52
C LYS A 15 -1.97 26.52 -2.75
N ILE A 16 -1.51 25.90 -1.67
CA ILE A 16 -2.35 25.08 -0.78
C ILE A 16 -3.38 25.97 -0.06
N LEU A 17 -2.96 27.13 0.46
CA LEU A 17 -3.86 28.11 1.07
C LEU A 17 -4.87 28.67 0.05
N THR A 18 -4.44 28.91 -1.19
CA THR A 18 -5.32 29.34 -2.29
C THR A 18 -6.36 28.27 -2.61
N LEU A 19 -5.96 27.00 -2.72
CA LEU A 19 -6.88 25.89 -2.95
C LEU A 19 -7.87 25.72 -1.79
N TYR A 20 -7.39 25.88 -0.55
CA TYR A 20 -8.22 25.81 0.65
C TYR A 20 -9.27 26.94 0.66
N GLY A 21 -8.87 28.17 0.32
CA GLY A 21 -9.79 29.30 0.18
C GLY A 21 -10.80 29.18 -0.95
N GLN A 22 -10.53 28.34 -1.97
CA GLN A 22 -11.48 28.01 -3.04
C GLN A 22 -12.50 26.94 -2.65
N LEU A 23 -12.17 26.09 -1.66
CA LEU A 23 -12.98 24.96 -1.22
C LEU A 23 -13.78 25.26 0.05
N ALA A 24 -13.28 26.18 0.87
CA ALA A 24 -13.95 26.62 2.08
C ALA A 24 -14.85 27.83 1.81
N ASP A 25 -15.97 27.91 2.52
CA ASP A 25 -16.75 29.14 2.59
C ASP A 25 -16.00 30.24 3.35
N ASN A 26 -16.60 31.43 3.42
CA ASN A 26 -16.03 32.61 4.08
C ASN A 26 -15.79 32.43 5.60
N VAL A 27 -16.16 31.27 6.17
CA VAL A 27 -16.00 30.91 7.58
C VAL A 27 -15.03 29.73 7.74
N GLY A 28 -14.44 29.23 6.65
CA GLY A 28 -13.47 28.14 6.69
C GLY A 28 -14.09 26.73 6.62
N ASN A 29 -15.39 26.60 6.35
CA ASN A 29 -16.04 25.30 6.23
C ASN A 29 -16.06 24.81 4.78
N ILE A 30 -15.66 23.57 4.56
CA ILE A 30 -15.82 22.91 3.27
C ILE A 30 -17.28 22.44 3.15
N VAL A 31 -18.07 23.16 2.36
CA VAL A 31 -19.51 22.86 2.17
C VAL A 31 -19.66 21.63 1.29
N LYS A 32 -20.03 20.50 1.89
CA LYS A 32 -20.36 19.26 1.17
C LYS A 32 -21.79 19.34 0.62
N ARG A 33 -22.01 19.17 -0.68
CA ARG A 33 -23.37 19.10 -1.25
C ARG A 33 -23.85 17.67 -1.35
N LYS A 34 -25.17 17.49 -1.24
CA LYS A 34 -25.83 16.19 -1.48
C LYS A 34 -25.59 15.79 -2.94
N ASN A 35 -25.00 14.61 -3.16
CA ASN A 35 -24.63 14.00 -4.44
C ASN A 35 -23.34 14.51 -5.13
N ASP A 36 -22.45 15.28 -4.48
CA ASP A 36 -21.17 15.71 -5.11
C ASP A 36 -20.30 14.52 -5.63
N TYR A 37 -20.51 13.33 -5.08
CA TYR A 37 -19.73 12.12 -5.38
C TYR A 37 -20.49 11.07 -6.20
N ASP A 38 -21.83 11.09 -6.19
CA ASP A 38 -22.68 10.08 -6.84
C ASP A 38 -22.76 10.24 -8.37
N VAL A 39 -22.45 11.44 -8.90
CA VAL A 39 -22.48 11.74 -10.34
C VAL A 39 -21.14 11.55 -11.06
N ARG A 40 -20.05 11.17 -10.37
CA ARG A 40 -18.80 10.78 -11.04
C ARG A 40 -18.90 9.33 -11.52
N THR A 41 -19.48 9.13 -12.70
CA THR A 41 -19.51 7.82 -13.37
C THR A 41 -18.08 7.33 -13.64
N GLY A 42 -17.70 6.20 -13.04
CA GLY A 42 -16.55 5.41 -13.44
C GLY A 42 -16.81 4.68 -14.76
N LEU A 43 -15.74 4.22 -15.42
CA LEU A 43 -15.79 3.60 -16.76
C LEU A 43 -16.28 2.14 -16.77
N THR A 44 -16.64 1.58 -15.61
CA THR A 44 -17.28 0.25 -15.51
C THR A 44 -18.82 0.33 -15.50
N SER A 45 -19.42 1.50 -15.75
CA SER A 45 -20.85 1.77 -15.58
C SER A 45 -21.35 1.65 -14.13
N LYS A 46 -20.44 1.39 -13.18
CA LYS A 46 -20.68 1.46 -11.75
C LYS A 46 -19.97 2.69 -11.19
N PRO A 47 -20.61 3.46 -10.30
CA PRO A 47 -19.92 4.54 -9.58
C PRO A 47 -18.73 3.95 -8.83
N LEU A 48 -17.56 4.61 -8.88
CA LEU A 48 -16.49 4.32 -7.92
C LEU A 48 -17.02 4.75 -6.56
N SER A 49 -17.12 3.82 -5.62
CA SER A 49 -17.57 4.17 -4.27
C SER A 49 -16.52 5.06 -3.59
N ILE A 50 -16.96 5.83 -2.58
CA ILE A 50 -16.08 6.61 -1.70
C ILE A 50 -14.92 5.74 -1.21
N ASP A 51 -15.25 4.51 -0.85
CA ASP A 51 -14.33 3.46 -0.41
C ASP A 51 -13.25 3.14 -1.46
N ASP A 52 -13.61 2.94 -2.73
CA ASP A 52 -12.67 2.59 -3.80
C ASP A 52 -11.59 3.66 -4.04
N GLN A 53 -11.93 4.94 -3.80
CA GLN A 53 -10.99 6.07 -3.93
C GLN A 53 -10.05 6.18 -2.72
N HIS A 54 -10.52 5.82 -1.52
CA HIS A 54 -9.72 5.84 -0.30
C HIS A 54 -8.78 4.63 -0.15
N PHE A 55 -9.01 3.52 -0.85
CA PHE A 55 -8.21 2.29 -0.68
C PHE A 55 -6.94 2.18 -1.54
N THR A 56 -6.60 3.20 -2.33
CA THR A 56 -5.37 3.19 -3.16
C THR A 56 -4.28 4.08 -2.56
N THR A 57 -4.12 4.07 -1.23
CA THR A 57 -2.98 4.76 -0.61
C THR A 57 -1.74 3.88 -0.71
N ILE A 58 -0.73 4.37 -1.44
CA ILE A 58 0.47 3.60 -1.78
C ILE A 58 1.20 3.07 -0.55
N THR A 59 1.24 3.84 0.53
CA THR A 59 1.87 3.43 1.79
C THR A 59 1.17 2.20 2.38
N HIS A 60 -0.16 2.19 2.43
CA HIS A 60 -0.92 1.00 2.85
C HIS A 60 -0.79 -0.15 1.85
N GLN A 61 -0.60 0.12 0.56
CA GLN A 61 -0.29 -0.93 -0.43
C GLN A 61 1.03 -1.66 -0.11
N TYR A 62 2.05 -0.92 0.32
CA TYR A 62 3.32 -1.51 0.78
C TYR A 62 3.16 -2.27 2.11
N ILE A 63 2.46 -1.70 3.09
CA ILE A 63 2.28 -2.32 4.41
C ILE A 63 1.41 -3.59 4.30
N ASN A 64 0.20 -3.46 3.79
CA ASN A 64 -0.75 -4.58 3.69
C ASN A 64 -0.30 -5.61 2.66
N GLY A 65 0.37 -5.17 1.59
CA GLY A 65 1.02 -6.06 0.64
C GLY A 65 2.10 -6.91 1.29
N THR A 66 2.88 -6.34 2.21
CA THR A 66 3.89 -7.10 2.98
C THR A 66 3.23 -8.16 3.84
N THR A 67 2.20 -7.80 4.60
CA THR A 67 1.42 -8.75 5.42
C THR A 67 0.80 -9.88 4.58
N TRP A 68 0.26 -9.55 3.41
CA TRP A 68 -0.31 -10.51 2.48
C TRP A 68 0.73 -11.50 1.95
N VAL A 69 1.89 -11.01 1.51
CA VAL A 69 2.99 -11.88 1.03
C VAL A 69 3.56 -12.72 2.17
N LEU A 70 3.73 -12.18 3.38
CA LEU A 70 4.16 -12.95 4.54
C LEU A 70 3.19 -14.08 4.86
N LYS A 71 1.88 -13.84 4.78
CA LYS A 71 0.87 -14.90 4.93
C LYS A 71 1.07 -15.99 3.87
N ILE A 72 1.20 -15.62 2.59
CA ILE A 72 1.45 -16.59 1.51
C ILE A 72 2.70 -17.43 1.78
N MET A 73 3.80 -16.79 2.17
CA MET A 73 5.07 -17.46 2.47
C MET A 73 4.93 -18.44 3.64
N ALA A 74 4.20 -18.06 4.70
CA ALA A 74 3.95 -18.92 5.85
C ALA A 74 3.18 -20.19 5.46
N HIS A 75 2.13 -20.05 4.65
CA HIS A 75 1.39 -21.17 4.10
C HIS A 75 2.25 -22.08 3.21
N MET A 76 3.06 -21.51 2.31
CA MET A 76 4.00 -22.27 1.47
C MET A 76 5.06 -22.99 2.30
N ARG A 77 5.53 -22.38 3.38
CA ARG A 77 6.53 -22.98 4.28
C ARG A 77 5.95 -24.13 5.09
N ALA A 78 4.72 -23.98 5.60
CA ALA A 78 4.03 -25.01 6.35
C ALA A 78 3.46 -26.14 5.47
N ASP A 79 3.47 -25.97 4.14
CA ASP A 79 2.84 -26.84 3.14
C ASP A 79 1.32 -26.97 3.33
N ILE A 80 0.67 -25.87 3.72
CA ILE A 80 -0.77 -25.81 3.96
C ILE A 80 -1.35 -24.79 2.99
N LEU A 81 -1.76 -25.27 1.81
CA LEU A 81 -2.20 -24.43 0.69
C LEU A 81 -3.72 -24.19 0.73
N SER A 82 -4.19 -23.46 1.75
CA SER A 82 -5.57 -22.99 1.87
C SER A 82 -5.59 -21.62 2.56
N TRP A 83 -6.30 -20.64 1.99
CA TRP A 83 -6.34 -19.27 2.52
C TRP A 83 -6.97 -19.16 3.92
N VAL A 84 -8.03 -19.94 4.12
CA VAL A 84 -8.83 -19.99 5.34
C VAL A 84 -8.58 -21.34 5.99
N ILE A 85 -8.23 -21.30 7.28
CA ILE A 85 -7.92 -22.47 8.08
C ILE A 85 -8.71 -22.36 9.38
N HIS A 86 -9.55 -23.36 9.65
CA HIS A 86 -10.30 -23.47 10.92
C HIS A 86 -9.66 -24.44 11.91
N ASP A 87 -8.76 -25.28 11.40
CA ASP A 87 -8.02 -26.30 12.14
C ASP A 87 -6.87 -25.66 12.93
N LYS A 88 -6.89 -25.83 14.26
CA LYS A 88 -5.93 -25.20 15.18
C LYS A 88 -4.50 -25.69 14.94
N ASP A 89 -4.30 -26.99 14.75
CA ASP A 89 -2.98 -27.57 14.54
C ASP A 89 -2.34 -27.03 13.25
N LYS A 90 -3.14 -26.86 12.19
CA LYS A 90 -2.70 -26.21 10.96
C LYS A 90 -2.38 -24.74 11.15
N GLN A 91 -3.17 -24.01 11.94
CA GLN A 91 -2.89 -22.61 12.28
C GLN A 91 -1.56 -22.47 13.01
N GLU A 92 -1.30 -23.31 14.02
CA GLU A 92 -0.05 -23.30 14.79
C GLU A 92 1.16 -23.56 13.90
N ARG A 93 1.08 -24.53 12.99
CA ARG A 93 2.15 -24.79 11.99
C ARG A 93 2.41 -23.61 11.07
N ILE A 94 1.38 -22.89 10.65
CA ILE A 94 1.52 -21.67 9.84
C ILE A 94 2.17 -20.56 10.65
N LEU A 95 1.79 -20.38 11.91
CA LEU A 95 2.37 -19.38 12.81
C LEU A 95 3.86 -19.68 13.08
N GLU A 96 4.21 -20.93 13.31
CA GLU A 96 5.62 -21.33 13.46
C GLU A 96 6.41 -21.11 12.16
N GLY A 97 5.83 -21.47 11.01
CA GLY A 97 6.41 -21.15 9.71
C GLY A 97 6.67 -19.65 9.54
N LYS A 98 5.69 -18.82 9.91
CA LYS A 98 5.80 -17.35 9.87
C LYS A 98 6.91 -16.85 10.79
N LYS A 99 7.00 -17.35 12.02
CA LYS A 99 8.07 -16.99 12.96
C LYS A 99 9.45 -17.25 12.37
N ILE A 100 9.68 -18.43 11.81
CA ILE A 100 10.98 -18.76 11.20
C ILE A 100 11.29 -17.85 10.00
N ILE A 101 10.28 -17.50 9.20
CA ILE A 101 10.43 -16.54 8.09
C ILE A 101 10.88 -15.18 8.62
N LEU A 102 10.20 -14.65 9.64
CA LEU A 102 10.50 -13.35 10.23
C LEU A 102 11.91 -13.31 10.83
N GLU A 103 12.29 -14.35 11.58
CA GLU A 103 13.65 -14.48 12.14
C GLU A 103 14.72 -14.58 11.06
N THR A 104 14.44 -15.29 9.96
CA THR A 104 15.37 -15.42 8.82
C THR A 104 15.54 -14.08 8.10
N ILE A 105 14.45 -13.34 7.90
CA ILE A 105 14.49 -12.01 7.28
C ILE A 105 15.26 -11.05 8.18
N GLN A 106 14.93 -11.00 9.47
CA GLN A 106 15.59 -10.11 10.42
C GLN A 106 17.09 -10.40 10.54
N SER A 107 17.49 -11.67 10.62
CA SER A 107 18.91 -12.03 10.72
C SER A 107 19.70 -11.71 9.45
N LYS A 108 19.10 -11.87 8.27
CA LYS A 108 19.81 -11.66 6.99
C LYS A 108 19.77 -10.23 6.47
N THR A 109 18.73 -9.45 6.80
CA THR A 109 18.54 -8.10 6.23
C THR A 109 18.42 -7.01 7.28
N GLY A 110 18.34 -7.36 8.57
CA GLY A 110 18.04 -6.42 9.64
C GLY A 110 16.59 -5.91 9.64
N LEU A 111 15.72 -6.40 8.74
CA LEU A 111 14.33 -5.94 8.66
C LEU A 111 13.52 -6.55 9.80
N ARG A 112 12.92 -5.67 10.61
CA ARG A 112 11.94 -6.04 11.64
C ARG A 112 10.55 -5.86 11.06
N LEU A 113 9.81 -6.95 10.91
CA LEU A 113 8.47 -6.96 10.33
C LEU A 113 7.50 -7.56 11.34
N ASP A 114 6.27 -7.04 11.34
CA ASP A 114 5.15 -7.63 12.07
C ASP A 114 5.40 -7.86 13.58
N GLN A 115 6.10 -6.93 14.23
CA GLN A 115 6.27 -6.95 15.68
C GLN A 115 5.06 -6.27 16.32
N CYS A 116 4.52 -6.82 17.40
CA CYS A 116 3.55 -6.10 18.23
C CYS A 116 4.26 -4.93 18.91
N ASN A 117 3.77 -3.69 18.72
CA ASN A 117 4.28 -2.55 19.46
C ASN A 117 3.92 -2.73 20.94
N SER A 118 4.93 -2.88 21.80
CA SER A 118 4.79 -3.11 23.23
C SER A 118 4.37 -1.87 24.05
N ILE A 119 3.95 -0.77 23.40
CA ILE A 119 3.74 0.53 24.07
C ILE A 119 2.27 0.81 24.40
N SER A 120 1.29 0.12 23.82
CA SER A 120 -0.09 0.19 24.31
C SER A 120 -0.91 -1.02 23.87
N SER A 121 -1.33 -1.82 24.85
CA SER A 121 -2.12 -3.04 24.70
C SER A 121 -3.59 -2.81 24.29
N THR A 122 -3.93 -1.63 23.75
CA THR A 122 -5.32 -1.24 23.45
C THR A 122 -5.62 -1.02 21.97
N THR A 123 -4.61 -0.99 21.10
CA THR A 123 -4.80 -0.87 19.64
C THR A 123 -3.96 -1.90 18.91
N GLY A 124 -4.62 -2.93 18.38
CA GLY A 124 -3.98 -3.94 17.54
C GLY A 124 -3.39 -3.30 16.28
N GLY A 125 -2.10 -3.53 16.04
CA GLY A 125 -1.41 -3.03 14.86
C GLY A 125 -0.07 -3.73 14.69
N THR A 126 0.34 -3.94 13.43
CA THR A 126 1.69 -4.43 13.12
C THR A 126 2.65 -3.26 13.15
N SER A 127 3.88 -3.43 13.64
CA SER A 127 4.93 -2.40 13.57
C SER A 127 5.45 -2.14 12.15
N THR A 128 4.87 -2.76 11.12
CA THR A 128 5.31 -2.65 9.73
C THR A 128 4.98 -1.27 9.19
N THR A 129 6.01 -0.46 9.00
CA THR A 129 5.93 0.90 8.43
C THR A 129 6.03 0.88 6.90
N GLY A 130 5.65 1.98 6.25
CA GLY A 130 5.80 2.15 4.79
C GLY A 130 7.24 1.94 4.31
N GLY A 131 8.23 2.46 5.05
CA GLY A 131 9.65 2.27 4.74
C GLY A 131 10.09 0.80 4.78
N GLN A 132 9.63 0.05 5.79
CA GLN A 132 9.89 -1.39 5.87
C GLN A 132 9.22 -2.16 4.73
N GLY A 133 7.98 -1.81 4.38
CA GLY A 133 7.29 -2.40 3.22
C GLY A 133 8.01 -2.13 1.90
N ARG A 134 8.50 -0.90 1.68
CA ARG A 134 9.31 -0.56 0.49
C ARG A 134 10.60 -1.38 0.43
N LYS A 135 11.30 -1.54 1.55
CA LYS A 135 12.52 -2.36 1.62
C LYS A 135 12.23 -3.85 1.45
N PHE A 136 11.11 -4.36 1.97
CA PHE A 136 10.69 -5.75 1.77
C PHE A 136 10.53 -6.11 0.28
N PHE A 137 9.97 -5.19 -0.52
CA PHE A 137 9.82 -5.37 -1.98
C PHE A 137 11.01 -4.92 -2.81
N SER A 138 12.17 -4.64 -2.19
CA SER A 138 13.38 -4.24 -2.89
C SER A 138 14.06 -5.44 -3.59
N PHE A 139 15.02 -5.17 -4.46
CA PHE A 139 15.72 -6.25 -5.18
C PHE A 139 16.61 -7.07 -4.24
N GLU A 140 17.24 -6.40 -3.29
CA GLU A 140 18.21 -6.96 -2.35
C GLU A 140 17.58 -8.00 -1.40
N VAL A 141 16.30 -7.84 -1.08
CA VAL A 141 15.58 -8.72 -0.15
C VAL A 141 14.97 -9.93 -0.86
N ARG A 142 14.76 -9.85 -2.19
CA ARG A 142 13.99 -10.85 -2.96
C ARG A 142 14.51 -12.27 -2.83
N ASP A 143 15.81 -12.49 -3.01
CA ASP A 143 16.39 -13.85 -2.98
C ASP A 143 16.33 -14.44 -1.57
N ILE A 144 16.43 -13.59 -0.56
CA ILE A 144 16.25 -13.99 0.85
C ILE A 144 14.82 -14.45 1.08
N LEU A 145 13.81 -13.71 0.62
CA LEU A 145 12.40 -14.11 0.74
C LEU A 145 12.15 -15.47 0.06
N VAL A 146 12.66 -15.64 -1.16
CA VAL A 146 12.53 -16.89 -1.91
C VAL A 146 13.22 -18.05 -1.17
N SER A 147 14.35 -17.81 -0.52
CA SER A 147 15.06 -18.84 0.26
C SER A 147 14.27 -19.35 1.48
N CYS A 148 13.32 -18.55 1.99
CA CYS A 148 12.55 -18.88 3.20
C CYS A 148 11.47 -19.94 2.98
N VAL A 149 11.17 -20.31 1.73
CA VAL A 149 10.17 -21.35 1.39
C VAL A 149 10.81 -22.61 0.76
N PRO A 150 10.15 -23.78 0.86
CA PRO A 150 10.58 -25.02 0.22
C PRO A 150 10.83 -24.85 -1.29
N SER A 151 11.81 -25.60 -1.82
CA SER A 151 12.27 -25.51 -3.22
C SER A 151 11.14 -25.57 -4.25
N ARG A 152 10.15 -26.45 -4.05
CA ARG A 152 8.97 -26.59 -4.92
C ARG A 152 8.13 -25.31 -5.08
N HIS A 153 8.16 -24.40 -4.11
CA HIS A 153 7.40 -23.14 -4.16
C HIS A 153 8.22 -21.94 -4.63
N ARG A 154 9.55 -22.05 -4.68
CA ARG A 154 10.46 -20.91 -4.93
C ARG A 154 10.20 -20.21 -6.25
N LYS A 155 10.02 -20.96 -7.34
CA LYS A 155 9.75 -20.39 -8.68
C LYS A 155 8.45 -19.60 -8.71
N THR A 156 7.40 -20.12 -8.06
CA THR A 156 6.09 -19.47 -7.96
C THR A 156 6.19 -18.19 -7.12
N LEU A 157 6.82 -18.28 -5.94
CA LEU A 157 7.00 -17.14 -5.06
C LEU A 157 7.86 -16.03 -5.70
N GLN A 158 8.94 -16.40 -6.39
CA GLN A 158 9.80 -15.45 -7.09
C GLN A 158 9.04 -14.66 -8.16
N LYS A 159 8.20 -15.34 -8.95
CA LYS A 159 7.33 -14.68 -9.94
C LYS A 159 6.33 -13.74 -9.26
N LEU A 160 5.68 -14.21 -8.18
CA LEU A 160 4.69 -13.43 -7.44
C LEU A 160 5.30 -12.14 -6.88
N ILE A 161 6.41 -12.24 -6.13
CA ILE A 161 7.11 -11.09 -5.54
C ILE A 161 7.61 -10.15 -6.64
N LYS A 162 8.16 -10.69 -7.73
CA LYS A 162 8.66 -9.88 -8.84
C LYS A 162 7.55 -9.03 -9.47
N LEU A 163 6.45 -9.67 -9.89
CA LEU A 163 5.34 -8.97 -10.54
C LEU A 163 4.69 -7.96 -9.59
N TYR A 164 4.40 -8.37 -8.36
CA TYR A 164 3.78 -7.49 -7.37
C TYR A 164 4.67 -6.29 -7.03
N SER A 165 5.98 -6.50 -6.89
CA SER A 165 6.96 -5.41 -6.68
C SER A 165 7.02 -4.43 -7.86
N ILE A 166 6.90 -4.91 -9.11
CA ILE A 166 6.85 -4.03 -10.28
C ILE A 166 5.56 -3.21 -10.28
N ILE A 167 4.41 -3.83 -9.97
CA ILE A 167 3.12 -3.15 -9.87
C ILE A 167 3.17 -2.04 -8.82
N LEU A 168 3.65 -2.35 -7.61
CA LEU A 168 3.80 -1.38 -6.52
C LEU A 168 4.67 -0.19 -6.94
N ARG A 169 5.83 -0.46 -7.56
CA ARG A 169 6.75 0.60 -8.01
C ARG A 169 6.18 1.44 -9.14
N ALA A 170 5.43 0.83 -10.06
CA ALA A 170 4.76 1.56 -11.12
C ALA A 170 3.76 2.55 -10.51
N VAL A 171 2.85 2.07 -9.66
CA VAL A 171 1.84 2.93 -9.02
C VAL A 171 2.48 4.00 -8.12
N ALA A 172 3.55 3.66 -7.42
CA ALA A 172 4.28 4.58 -6.55
C ALA A 172 5.19 5.57 -7.27
N SER A 173 5.34 5.44 -8.59
CA SER A 173 6.14 6.36 -9.41
C SER A 173 5.49 7.74 -9.48
N THR A 174 6.26 8.76 -9.83
CA THR A 174 5.75 10.08 -10.24
C THR A 174 5.79 10.27 -11.76
N GLN A 175 6.23 9.24 -12.49
CA GLN A 175 6.43 9.30 -13.93
C GLN A 175 5.18 8.85 -14.71
N PRO A 176 5.03 9.30 -15.97
CA PRO A 176 4.06 8.73 -16.89
C PRO A 176 4.24 7.22 -17.07
N ILE A 177 3.13 6.50 -17.09
CA ILE A 177 3.05 5.05 -17.31
C ILE A 177 2.41 4.79 -18.67
N ASN A 178 3.02 3.89 -19.44
CA ASN A 178 2.33 3.31 -20.59
C ASN A 178 1.21 2.38 -20.11
N ILE A 179 -0.02 2.89 -20.18
CA ILE A 179 -1.24 2.21 -19.71
C ILE A 179 -1.40 0.82 -20.35
N SER A 180 -1.13 0.68 -21.65
CA SER A 180 -1.27 -0.61 -22.35
C SER A 180 -0.33 -1.69 -21.78
N ASN A 181 0.93 -1.32 -21.52
CA ASN A 181 1.90 -2.22 -20.91
C ASN A 181 1.57 -2.51 -19.43
N TYR A 182 1.08 -1.51 -18.70
CA TYR A 182 0.65 -1.69 -17.31
C TYR A 182 -0.55 -2.63 -17.20
N LYS A 183 -1.54 -2.49 -18.08
CA LYS A 183 -2.71 -3.38 -18.15
C LYS A 183 -2.30 -4.83 -18.44
N LYS A 184 -1.32 -5.06 -19.33
CA LYS A 184 -0.75 -6.40 -19.56
C LYS A 184 -0.10 -6.96 -18.30
N LEU A 185 0.67 -6.14 -17.57
CA LEU A 185 1.29 -6.55 -16.31
C LEU A 185 0.26 -6.97 -15.26
N ILE A 186 -0.85 -6.24 -15.14
CA ILE A 186 -1.97 -6.59 -14.26
C ILE A 186 -2.60 -7.93 -14.68
N ILE A 187 -2.86 -8.14 -15.97
CA ILE A 187 -3.40 -9.40 -16.49
C ILE A 187 -2.46 -10.57 -16.20
N ASP A 188 -1.16 -10.40 -16.39
CA ASP A 188 -0.16 -11.42 -16.09
C ASP A 188 -0.15 -11.79 -14.61
N PHE A 189 -0.29 -10.79 -13.72
CA PHE A 189 -0.39 -11.03 -12.29
C PHE A 189 -1.69 -11.74 -11.89
N GLN A 190 -2.83 -11.33 -12.46
CA GLN A 190 -4.12 -12.00 -12.25
C GLN A 190 -4.09 -13.45 -12.72
N LYS A 191 -3.45 -13.72 -13.87
CA LYS A 191 -3.26 -15.07 -14.39
C LYS A 191 -2.40 -15.92 -13.44
N LEU A 192 -1.29 -15.36 -12.95
CA LEU A 192 -0.46 -16.04 -11.95
C LEU A 192 -1.25 -16.38 -10.69
N LEU A 193 -2.08 -15.46 -10.19
CA LEU A 193 -2.91 -15.73 -9.00
C LEU A 193 -4.02 -16.74 -9.28
N SER A 194 -4.57 -16.76 -10.49
CA SER A 194 -5.57 -17.76 -10.91
C SER A 194 -4.98 -19.18 -10.96
N ASP A 195 -3.71 -19.30 -11.31
CA ASP A 195 -2.97 -20.57 -11.25
C ASP A 195 -2.73 -21.03 -9.79
N ILE A 196 -2.76 -20.10 -8.82
CA ILE A 196 -2.56 -20.36 -7.39
C ILE A 196 -3.90 -20.22 -6.63
N LYS A 197 -4.81 -21.17 -6.90
CA LYS A 197 -6.22 -21.14 -6.46
C LYS A 197 -6.46 -20.99 -4.94
N TRP A 198 -5.46 -21.28 -4.12
CA TRP A 198 -5.61 -21.24 -2.67
C TRP A 198 -5.36 -19.85 -2.06
N ILE A 199 -4.88 -18.86 -2.83
CA ILE A 199 -4.59 -17.51 -2.33
C ILE A 199 -5.84 -16.63 -2.45
N GLY A 200 -6.23 -16.00 -1.35
CA GLY A 200 -7.28 -14.98 -1.35
C GLY A 200 -6.71 -13.57 -1.54
N TYR A 201 -7.51 -12.69 -2.15
CA TYR A 201 -7.23 -11.26 -2.18
C TYR A 201 -7.61 -10.62 -0.84
N ILE A 202 -6.73 -9.78 -0.30
CA ILE A 202 -7.14 -8.78 0.70
C ILE A 202 -7.59 -7.52 -0.02
N MET A 203 -8.43 -6.70 0.62
CA MET A 203 -9.04 -5.51 -0.01
C MET A 203 -8.00 -4.59 -0.65
N THR A 204 -6.88 -4.34 0.03
CA THR A 204 -5.80 -3.48 -0.48
C THR A 204 -5.14 -4.04 -1.75
N VAL A 205 -4.87 -5.35 -1.79
CA VAL A 205 -4.34 -5.99 -3.00
C VAL A 205 -5.39 -6.00 -4.10
N HIS A 206 -6.66 -6.23 -3.76
CA HIS A 206 -7.75 -6.17 -4.72
C HIS A 206 -7.84 -4.78 -5.36
N SER A 207 -7.87 -3.70 -4.56
CA SER A 207 -7.94 -2.34 -5.10
C SER A 207 -6.77 -2.01 -6.02
N LEU A 208 -5.56 -2.41 -5.63
CA LEU A 208 -4.37 -2.23 -6.46
C LEU A 208 -4.46 -2.97 -7.79
N ILE A 209 -4.95 -4.20 -7.79
CA ILE A 209 -4.95 -5.03 -9.00
C ILE A 209 -6.11 -4.68 -9.94
N PHE A 210 -7.27 -4.31 -9.40
CA PHE A 210 -8.47 -4.10 -10.20
C PHE A 210 -8.74 -2.63 -10.54
N TYR A 211 -8.27 -1.68 -9.74
CA TYR A 211 -8.62 -0.26 -9.92
C TYR A 211 -7.44 0.65 -10.30
N SER A 212 -6.19 0.24 -10.05
CA SER A 212 -5.02 1.10 -10.33
C SER A 212 -4.90 1.53 -11.79
N CYS A 213 -5.24 0.66 -12.75
CA CYS A 213 -5.17 0.98 -14.17
C CYS A 213 -6.15 2.11 -14.53
N GLU A 214 -7.39 2.03 -14.05
CA GLU A 214 -8.41 3.07 -14.26
C GLU A 214 -8.00 4.38 -13.58
N LEU A 215 -7.43 4.30 -12.36
CA LEU A 215 -6.95 5.48 -11.64
C LEU A 215 -5.80 6.18 -12.37
N ILE A 216 -4.84 5.43 -12.91
CA ILE A 216 -3.75 5.97 -13.71
C ILE A 216 -4.27 6.57 -15.02
N GLU A 217 -5.23 5.91 -15.69
CA GLU A 217 -5.89 6.45 -16.90
C GLU A 217 -6.59 7.78 -16.61
N LYS A 218 -7.35 7.85 -15.50
CA LYS A 218 -8.01 9.07 -15.02
C LYS A 218 -7.02 10.17 -14.62
N ASN A 219 -5.83 9.77 -14.17
CA ASN A 219 -4.71 10.67 -13.90
C ASN A 219 -3.87 10.96 -15.16
N HIS A 220 -4.49 10.90 -16.35
CA HIS A 220 -3.87 11.20 -17.65
C HIS A 220 -2.60 10.39 -17.94
N GLY A 221 -2.52 9.16 -17.42
CA GLY A 221 -1.37 8.27 -17.57
C GLY A 221 -0.25 8.54 -16.58
N VAL A 222 -0.36 9.52 -15.68
CA VAL A 222 0.63 9.76 -14.62
C VAL A 222 0.37 8.80 -13.46
N ALA A 223 1.45 8.23 -12.93
CA ALA A 223 1.39 7.36 -11.76
C ALA A 223 0.85 8.07 -10.50
N LEU A 224 0.49 7.31 -9.47
CA LEU A 224 -0.20 7.85 -8.29
C LEU A 224 0.77 8.32 -7.19
N GLY A 225 2.08 8.28 -7.43
CA GLY A 225 3.11 8.60 -6.44
C GLY A 225 3.16 10.04 -5.99
N GLU A 226 2.52 10.98 -6.69
CA GLU A 226 2.37 12.34 -6.16
C GLU A 226 1.23 12.41 -5.13
N LEU A 227 0.25 11.51 -5.17
CA LEU A 227 -0.93 11.48 -4.29
C LEU A 227 -0.67 10.72 -2.97
N LEU A 228 0.56 10.83 -2.44
CA LEU A 228 1.00 10.06 -1.27
C LEU A 228 0.44 10.59 0.07
N GLU A 229 -0.12 9.68 0.85
CA GLU A 229 -0.52 9.89 2.25
C GLU A 229 0.67 10.15 3.18
N GLU A 230 1.86 9.64 2.84
CA GLU A 230 3.13 9.85 3.56
C GLU A 230 3.40 11.35 3.85
N THR A 231 2.97 12.26 2.96
CA THR A 231 3.12 13.71 3.18
C THR A 231 2.20 14.22 4.29
N LEU A 232 0.94 13.76 4.35
CA LEU A 232 -0.01 14.10 5.42
C LEU A 232 0.43 13.51 6.76
N GLU A 233 0.91 12.25 6.77
CA GLU A 233 1.48 11.65 7.98
C GLU A 233 2.72 12.40 8.49
N SER A 234 3.55 12.90 7.58
CA SER A 234 4.72 13.71 7.92
C SER A 234 4.31 15.07 8.50
N CYS A 235 3.25 15.69 7.97
CA CYS A 235 2.65 16.89 8.54
C CYS A 235 2.10 16.65 9.95
N ASN A 236 1.47 15.51 10.22
CA ASN A 236 0.99 15.17 11.56
C ASN A 236 2.15 15.00 12.56
N LYS A 237 3.27 14.39 12.15
CA LYS A 237 4.49 14.33 12.99
C LYS A 237 5.07 15.71 13.26
N MET A 238 5.13 16.57 12.25
CA MET A 238 5.57 17.96 12.39
C MET A 238 4.64 18.76 13.31
N PHE A 239 3.33 18.53 13.26
CA PHE A 239 2.36 19.16 14.15
C PHE A 239 2.60 18.77 15.62
N VAL A 240 2.82 17.49 15.91
CA VAL A 240 3.15 17.03 17.27
C VAL A 240 4.47 17.62 17.77
N ILE A 241 5.50 17.68 16.92
CA ILE A 241 6.79 18.33 17.25
C ILE A 241 6.57 19.82 17.51
N PHE A 242 5.80 20.50 16.66
CA PHE A 242 5.51 21.92 16.79
C PHE A 242 4.75 22.22 18.08
N VAL A 243 3.70 21.46 18.39
CA VAL A 243 2.94 21.61 19.64
C VAL A 243 3.84 21.37 20.85
N ASN A 244 4.62 20.29 20.87
CA ASN A 244 5.44 19.94 22.03
C ASN A 244 6.64 20.88 22.26
N PHE A 245 7.27 21.39 21.19
CA PHE A 245 8.46 22.24 21.31
C PHE A 245 8.16 23.74 21.30
N TYR A 246 7.19 24.18 20.50
CA TYR A 246 6.93 25.61 20.27
C TYR A 246 5.73 26.12 21.05
N LEU A 247 4.74 25.28 21.34
CA LEU A 247 3.57 25.67 22.15
C LEU A 247 3.65 25.14 23.59
N GLY A 248 4.37 24.04 23.83
CA GLY A 248 4.58 23.44 25.15
C GLY A 248 5.59 24.16 26.05
N ASN A 249 6.26 25.21 25.56
CA ASN A 249 7.09 26.12 26.37
C ASN A 249 6.39 27.46 26.68
N ALA A 250 5.08 27.57 26.41
CA ALA A 250 4.32 28.79 26.66
C ALA A 250 3.84 28.96 28.12
N ASP A 251 4.16 28.01 29.01
CA ASP A 251 3.96 28.15 30.46
C ASP A 251 5.25 27.80 31.20
N ILE A 252 6.08 28.82 31.45
CA ILE A 252 6.78 29.15 32.72
C ILE A 252 7.47 30.50 32.47
N GLN A 253 6.78 31.59 32.79
CA GLN A 253 7.29 32.75 33.52
C GLN A 253 6.13 33.58 34.07
#